data_AF-A0A7V3CYG1-F1
#
_entry.id   AF-A0A7V3CYG1-F1
#
_cell.length_a   1.000
_cell.length_b   1.000
_cell.length_c   1.000
_cell.angle_alpha   90.00
_cell.angle_beta   90.00
_cell.angle_gamma   90.00
#
_symmetry.space_group_name_H-M   'P 1'
#
loop_
_entity.id
_entity.type
_entity.pdbx_description
1 polymer ?
#
loop_
_entity_poly.entity_id
_entity_poly.type
_entity_poly.pdbx_seq_one_letter_code
_entity_poly.pdbx_strand_id
1 'polypeptide(L)'
;MKYKNLNLAFLYEIIVGFGCILSVAIWGQNGLATLGLIAIRPIVLGKEQIKDEKSYFSLSYKVLSSSIVIVAMLIIAIFIIINFIPHLIPKLPPRDKILFLLLPFFLMTHGVVGFMYNQKN
;
A
#
# COMPACT_ATOMS: atom_id res chain seq x y z
N MET A 1 3.60 -14.06 15.01
CA MET A 1 4.94 -13.41 14.94
C MET A 1 4.80 -12.05 14.29
N LYS A 2 5.55 -11.05 14.74
CA LYS A 2 5.57 -9.69 14.15
C LYS A 2 6.99 -9.32 13.73
N TYR A 3 7.16 -8.26 12.96
CA TYR A 3 8.50 -7.73 12.65
C TYR A 3 9.13 -7.12 13.91
N LYS A 4 10.45 -7.27 14.06
CA LYS A 4 11.21 -6.69 15.20
C LYS A 4 11.04 -5.17 15.27
N ASN A 5 11.11 -4.52 14.12
CA ASN A 5 10.90 -3.08 14.02
C ASN A 5 9.73 -2.79 13.07
N LEU A 6 8.57 -2.47 13.64
CA LEU A 6 7.34 -2.18 12.89
C LEU A 6 7.48 -0.91 12.04
N ASN A 7 8.16 0.13 12.52
CA ASN A 7 8.39 1.36 11.75
C ASN A 7 9.21 1.07 10.48
N LEU A 8 10.29 0.30 10.60
CA LEU A 8 11.06 -0.14 9.43
C LEU A 8 10.24 -1.04 8.50
N ALA A 9 9.39 -1.88 9.07
CA ALA A 9 8.51 -2.73 8.29
C ALA A 9 7.50 -1.92 7.47
N PHE A 10 6.93 -0.86 8.04
CA PHE A 10 6.03 0.05 7.33
C PHE A 10 6.77 0.91 6.30
N LEU A 11 7.96 1.42 6.64
CA LEU A 11 8.80 2.15 5.69
C LEU A 11 9.17 1.30 4.47
N TYR A 12 9.42 0.00 4.68
CA TYR A 12 9.67 -0.94 3.60
C TYR A 12 8.46 -1.07 2.66
N GLU A 13 7.24 -1.16 3.19
CA GLU A 13 6.01 -1.18 2.38
C GLU A 13 5.84 0.09 1.56
N ILE A 14 6.16 1.26 2.13
CA ILE A 14 6.13 2.55 1.41
C ILE A 14 7.13 2.53 0.25
N ILE A 15 8.38 2.14 0.50
CA ILE A 15 9.44 2.10 -0.52
C ILE A 15 9.07 1.12 -1.64
N VAL A 16 8.59 -0.08 -1.30
CA VAL A 16 8.21 -1.08 -2.30
C VAL A 16 6.95 -0.66 -3.07
N GLY A 17 5.95 -0.08 -2.39
CA GLY A 17 4.73 0.41 -3.03
C GLY A 17 5.03 1.54 -4.01
N PHE A 18 5.82 2.53 -3.58
CA PHE A 18 6.25 3.62 -4.45
C PHE A 18 7.16 3.16 -5.58
N GLY A 19 8.13 2.29 -5.29
CA GLY A 19 9.01 1.68 -6.28
C GLY A 19 8.22 0.93 -7.35
N CYS A 20 7.17 0.20 -6.96
CA CYS A 20 6.30 -0.48 -7.90
C CYS A 20 5.49 0.50 -8.76
N ILE A 21 4.97 1.59 -8.20
CA ILE A 21 4.29 2.63 -8.99
C ILE A 21 5.24 3.21 -10.04
N LEU A 22 6.47 3.54 -9.66
CA LEU A 22 7.50 4.04 -10.59
C LEU A 22 7.86 3.01 -11.67
N SER A 23 8.09 1.77 -11.29
CA SER A 23 8.41 0.71 -12.25
C SER A 23 7.26 0.44 -13.20
N VAL A 24 6.01 0.54 -12.75
CA VAL A 24 4.83 0.42 -13.62
C VAL A 24 4.73 1.61 -14.58
N ALA A 25 5.08 2.82 -14.12
CA ALA A 25 5.12 4.00 -14.97
C ALA A 25 6.20 3.90 -16.07
N ILE A 26 7.35 3.29 -15.79
CA ILE A 26 8.48 3.17 -16.74
C ILE A 26 8.36 1.93 -17.65
N TRP A 27 8.04 0.77 -17.07
CA TRP A 27 8.08 -0.53 -17.77
C TRP A 27 6.69 -1.15 -17.98
N GLY A 28 5.61 -0.43 -17.69
CA GLY A 28 4.25 -0.94 -17.83
C GLY A 28 3.97 -2.10 -16.86
N GLN A 29 3.23 -3.11 -17.32
CA GLN A 29 2.81 -4.22 -16.46
C GLN A 29 3.98 -5.03 -15.87
N ASN A 30 5.13 -5.06 -16.56
CA ASN A 30 6.34 -5.72 -16.06
C ASN A 30 6.86 -5.09 -14.76
N GLY A 31 6.52 -3.83 -14.51
CA GLY A 31 6.84 -3.14 -13.26
C GLY A 31 6.23 -3.78 -12.02
N LEU A 32 5.15 -4.56 -12.14
CA LEU A 32 4.54 -5.29 -11.03
C LEU A 32 5.48 -6.34 -10.42
N ALA A 33 6.50 -6.81 -11.15
CA ALA A 33 7.48 -7.74 -10.64
C ALA A 33 8.20 -7.20 -9.39
N THR A 34 8.28 -5.87 -9.23
CA THR A 34 8.86 -5.23 -8.04
C THR A 34 8.07 -5.48 -6.75
N LEU A 35 6.79 -5.87 -6.83
CA LEU A 35 6.04 -6.35 -5.66
C LEU A 35 6.66 -7.62 -5.07
N GLY A 36 7.42 -8.38 -5.86
CA GLY A 36 8.21 -9.51 -5.38
C GLY A 36 9.19 -9.14 -4.26
N LEU A 37 9.61 -7.86 -4.16
CA LEU A 37 10.44 -7.38 -3.06
C LEU A 37 9.76 -7.57 -1.70
N ILE A 38 8.43 -7.54 -1.62
CA ILE A 38 7.68 -7.84 -0.38
C ILE A 38 8.07 -9.22 0.19
N ALA A 39 8.33 -10.21 -0.67
CA ALA A 39 8.68 -11.56 -0.24
C ALA A 39 10.04 -11.61 0.50
N ILE A 40 10.92 -10.63 0.26
CA ILE A 40 12.25 -10.55 0.87
C ILE A 40 12.19 -9.85 2.25
N ARG A 41 11.14 -9.06 2.51
CA ARG A 41 10.88 -8.37 3.77
C ARG A 41 11.14 -9.19 5.06
N PRO A 42 10.68 -10.46 5.20
CA PRO A 42 10.96 -11.27 6.39
C PRO A 42 12.45 -11.56 6.62
N ILE A 43 13.25 -11.66 5.55
CA ILE A 43 14.68 -11.93 5.63
C ILE A 43 15.44 -10.67 6.09
N VAL A 44 15.04 -9.50 5.58
CA VAL A 44 15.71 -8.22 5.85
C VAL A 44 15.43 -7.70 7.27
N LEU A 45 14.19 -7.81 7.75
CA LEU A 45 13.77 -7.12 8.97
C LEU A 45 13.72 -7.99 10.23
N GLY A 46 13.78 -9.32 10.06
CA GLY A 46 13.65 -10.27 11.15
C GLY A 46 12.27 -10.26 11.81
N LYS A 47 11.95 -11.36 12.50
CA LYS A 47 10.68 -11.53 13.22
C LYS A 47 10.93 -11.74 14.70
N GLU A 48 9.97 -11.35 15.52
CA GLU A 48 9.91 -11.63 16.95
C GLU A 48 8.53 -12.18 17.34
N GLN A 49 8.48 -12.81 18.53
CA GLN A 49 7.23 -13.23 19.13
C GLN A 49 6.42 -12.02 19.57
N ILE A 50 5.09 -12.13 19.46
CA ILE A 50 4.17 -11.08 19.89
C ILE A 50 3.99 -11.25 21.40
N LYS A 51 4.43 -10.27 22.18
CA LYS A 51 4.30 -10.29 23.65
C LYS A 51 2.92 -9.83 24.14
N ASP A 52 2.31 -8.89 23.43
CA ASP A 52 0.96 -8.38 23.70
C ASP A 52 0.11 -8.51 22.43
N GLU A 53 -0.65 -9.61 22.37
CA GLU A 53 -1.47 -9.93 21.20
C GLU A 53 -2.62 -8.95 21.02
N LYS A 54 -3.29 -8.54 22.11
CA LYS A 54 -4.46 -7.66 22.03
C LYS A 54 -4.10 -6.30 21.44
N SER A 55 -3.02 -5.70 21.92
CA SER A 55 -2.54 -4.41 21.41
C SER A 55 -2.10 -4.52 19.94
N TYR A 56 -1.37 -5.59 19.60
CA TYR A 56 -0.94 -5.84 18.22
C TYR A 56 -2.11 -6.03 17.26
N PHE A 57 -3.11 -6.84 17.62
CA PHE A 57 -4.31 -7.04 16.79
C PHE A 57 -5.11 -5.76 16.61
N SER A 58 -5.27 -4.96 17.68
CA SER A 58 -5.93 -3.65 17.62
C SER A 58 -5.20 -2.71 16.65
N LEU A 59 -3.87 -2.65 16.71
CA LEU A 59 -3.06 -1.86 15.78
C LEU A 59 -3.24 -2.37 14.34
N SER A 60 -3.06 -3.67 14.09
CA SER A 60 -3.21 -4.25 12.75
C SER A 60 -4.60 -4.00 12.16
N TYR A 61 -5.64 -4.12 12.97
CA TYR A 61 -7.02 -3.85 12.54
C TYR A 61 -7.21 -2.37 12.18
N LYS A 62 -6.76 -1.44 13.01
CA LYS A 62 -6.85 0.01 12.73
C LYS A 62 -6.14 0.38 11.44
N VAL A 63 -4.93 -0.15 11.24
CA VAL A 63 -4.13 0.10 10.04
C VAL A 63 -4.84 -0.45 8.81
N LEU A 64 -5.28 -1.71 8.84
CA LEU A 64 -5.97 -2.34 7.73
C LEU A 64 -7.28 -1.62 7.38
N SER A 65 -8.13 -1.37 8.38
CA SER A 65 -9.42 -0.70 8.19
C SER A 65 -9.24 0.70 7.61
N SER A 66 -8.31 1.49 8.14
CA SER A 66 -8.05 2.86 7.64
C SER A 66 -7.54 2.82 6.20
N SER A 67 -6.65 1.87 5.88
CA SER A 67 -6.10 1.71 4.53
C SER A 67 -7.19 1.34 3.52
N ILE A 68 -8.09 0.42 3.86
CA ILE A 68 -9.22 0.03 3.02
C ILE A 68 -10.13 1.24 2.76
N VAL A 69 -10.46 2.02 3.81
CA VAL A 69 -11.30 3.20 3.67
C VAL A 69 -10.67 4.23 2.74
N ILE A 70 -9.37 4.51 2.88
CA ILE A 70 -8.65 5.47 2.00
C ILE A 70 -8.67 4.99 0.55
N VAL A 71 -8.39 3.71 0.30
CA VAL A 71 -8.39 3.16 -1.05
C VAL A 71 -9.80 3.13 -1.65
N ALA A 72 -10.82 2.82 -0.86
CA ALA A 72 -12.21 2.88 -1.31
C ALA A 72 -12.61 4.32 -1.69
N MET A 73 -12.25 5.31 -0.86
CA MET A 73 -12.46 6.72 -1.17
C MET A 73 -11.75 7.15 -2.46
N LEU A 74 -10.52 6.67 -2.70
CA LEU A 74 -9.81 6.93 -3.95
C LEU A 74 -10.56 6.35 -5.16
N ILE A 75 -11.03 5.10 -5.07
CA ILE A 75 -11.79 4.46 -6.16
C ILE A 75 -13.05 5.28 -6.46
N ILE A 76 -13.82 5.65 -5.43
CA ILE A 76 -15.01 6.47 -5.58
C ILE A 76 -14.67 7.81 -6.25
N ALA A 77 -13.59 8.48 -5.82
CA ALA A 77 -13.13 9.73 -6.42
C ALA A 77 -12.77 9.56 -7.91
N ILE A 78 -12.08 8.47 -8.28
CA ILE A 78 -11.76 8.16 -9.68
C ILE A 78 -13.06 8.00 -10.49
N PHE A 79 -14.06 7.28 -9.98
CA PHE A 79 -15.35 7.12 -10.65
C PHE A 79 -16.09 8.44 -10.83
N ILE A 80 -16.07 9.31 -9.81
CA ILE A 80 -16.68 10.65 -9.90
C ILE A 80 -15.98 11.47 -11.00
N ILE A 81 -14.64 11.51 -11.00
CA ILE A 81 -13.87 12.26 -12.00
C ILE A 81 -14.17 11.77 -13.42
N ILE A 82 -14.22 10.44 -13.63
CA ILE A 82 -14.51 9.85 -14.95
C ILE A 82 -15.91 10.24 -15.44
N ASN A 83 -16.92 10.24 -14.57
CA ASN A 83 -18.31 10.52 -14.95
C ASN A 83 -18.60 12.02 -15.14
N PHE A 84 -18.01 12.89 -14.32
CA PHE A 84 -18.30 14.32 -14.33
C PHE A 84 -17.31 15.16 -15.14
N ILE A 85 -16.14 14.61 -15.49
CA ILE A 85 -15.07 15.32 -16.19
C ILE A 85 -14.57 14.49 -17.39
N PRO A 86 -15.41 14.29 -18.43
CA PRO A 86 -15.10 13.38 -19.53
C PRO A 86 -13.85 13.78 -20.35
N HIS A 87 -13.47 15.06 -20.34
CA HIS A 87 -12.24 15.51 -21.00
C HIS A 87 -10.94 15.02 -20.33
N LEU A 88 -11.00 14.51 -19.09
CA LEU A 88 -9.87 13.89 -18.40
C LEU A 88 -9.71 12.40 -18.73
N ILE A 89 -10.73 11.75 -19.31
CA ILE A 89 -10.68 10.33 -19.72
C ILE A 89 -9.43 10.00 -20.56
N PRO A 90 -9.05 10.77 -21.60
CA PRO A 90 -7.84 10.47 -22.36
C PRO A 90 -6.53 10.68 -21.59
N LYS A 91 -6.56 11.36 -20.43
CA LYS A 91 -5.39 11.57 -19.55
C LYS A 91 -5.30 10.52 -18.42
N LEU A 92 -6.35 9.72 -18.22
CA LEU A 92 -6.35 8.63 -17.25
C LEU A 92 -5.62 7.40 -17.83
N PRO A 93 -4.98 6.58 -16.98
CA PRO A 93 -4.49 5.28 -17.41
C PRO A 93 -5.66 4.44 -17.99
N PRO A 94 -5.39 3.57 -18.98
CA PRO A 94 -6.38 2.60 -19.45
C PRO A 94 -7.04 1.87 -18.28
N ARG A 95 -8.36 1.61 -18.35
CA ARG A 95 -9.13 1.05 -17.22
C ARG A 95 -8.54 -0.28 -16.71
N ASP A 96 -8.07 -1.07 -17.65
CA ASP A 96 -7.31 -2.31 -17.49
C ASP A 96 -6.02 -2.09 -16.68
N LYS A 97 -5.35 -0.93 -16.77
CA LYS A 97 -4.15 -0.57 -16.01
C LYS A 97 -4.43 0.04 -14.63
N ILE A 98 -5.62 0.61 -14.41
CA ILE A 98 -6.01 1.22 -13.12
C ILE A 98 -6.07 0.16 -12.01
N LEU A 99 -6.60 -1.03 -12.31
CA LEU A 99 -6.65 -2.17 -11.38
C LEU A 99 -5.25 -2.65 -10.97
N PHE A 100 -4.27 -2.58 -11.87
CA PHE A 100 -2.90 -2.96 -11.56
C PHE A 100 -2.16 -1.94 -10.69
N LEU A 101 -2.57 -0.66 -10.70
CA LEU A 101 -2.03 0.39 -9.83
C LEU A 101 -2.65 0.39 -8.43
N LEU A 102 -3.84 -0.20 -8.27
CA LEU A 102 -4.54 -0.28 -6.98
C LEU A 102 -3.75 -1.06 -5.93
N LEU A 103 -3.10 -2.15 -6.31
CA LEU A 103 -2.36 -3.00 -5.38
C LEU A 103 -1.10 -2.33 -4.81
N PRO A 104 -0.18 -1.75 -5.61
CA PRO A 104 0.96 -1.02 -5.08
C PRO A 104 0.55 0.27 -4.35
N PHE A 105 -0.55 0.90 -4.78
CA PHE A 105 -1.11 2.05 -4.06
C PHE A 105 -1.67 1.66 -2.68
N PHE A 106 -2.38 0.53 -2.58
CA PHE A 106 -2.83 -0.03 -1.31
C PHE A 106 -1.65 -0.34 -0.40
N LEU A 107 -0.60 -0.98 -0.93
CA LEU A 107 0.61 -1.29 -0.18
C LEU A 107 1.27 -0.02 0.38
N MET A 108 1.42 1.01 -0.44
CA MET A 108 1.96 2.30 -0.02
C MET A 108 1.09 2.94 1.06
N THR A 109 -0.23 2.95 0.87
CA THR A 109 -1.20 3.50 1.83
C THR A 109 -1.13 2.75 3.16
N HIS A 110 -1.09 1.42 3.12
CA HIS A 110 -0.96 0.58 4.30
C HIS A 110 0.34 0.86 5.07
N GLY A 111 1.45 1.02 4.35
CA GLY A 111 2.73 1.44 4.92
C GLY A 111 2.65 2.80 5.60
N VAL A 112 2.11 3.83 4.93
CA VAL A 112 1.98 5.19 5.50
C VAL A 112 1.10 5.20 6.74
N VAL A 113 -0.08 4.59 6.65
CA VAL A 113 -1.04 4.50 7.75
C VAL A 113 -0.43 3.74 8.93
N GLY A 114 0.23 2.62 8.66
CA GLY A 114 0.92 1.82 9.67
C GLY A 114 2.01 2.59 10.39
N PHE A 115 2.83 3.33 9.64
CA PHE A 115 3.88 4.18 10.19
C PHE A 115 3.29 5.27 11.10
N MET A 116 2.22 5.94 10.66
CA MET A 116 1.56 6.98 11.45
C MET A 116 0.94 6.46 12.76
N TYR A 117 0.26 5.30 12.72
CA TYR A 117 -0.32 4.73 13.94
C TYR A 117 0.74 4.20 14.90
N ASN A 118 1.83 3.61 14.38
CA ASN A 118 2.89 3.07 15.22
C ASN A 118 3.80 4.14 15.84
N GLN A 119 3.83 5.37 15.30
CA GLN A 119 4.48 6.52 15.96
C GLN A 119 3.65 7.13 17.09
N LYS A 120 2.32 6.92 17.10
CA LYS A 120 1.41 7.48 18.11
C LYS A 120 1.26 6.59 19.35
N ASN A 121 1.72 5.34 19.28
CA ASN A 121 1.75 4.38 20.39
C ASN A 121 3.13 4.35 21.05
#